data_AF-A0A834SX50-F1
#
_entry.id   AF-A0A834SX50-F1
#
_cell.length_a   1.000
_cell.length_b   1.000
_cell.length_c   1.000
_cell.angle_alpha   90.00
_cell.angle_beta   90.00
_cell.angle_gamma   90.00
#
_symmetry.space_group_name_H-M   'P 1'
#
loop_
_entity.id
_entity.type
_entity.pdbx_description
1 polymer ?
#
loop_
_entity_poly.entity_id
_entity_poly.type
_entity_poly.pdbx_seq_one_letter_code
_entity_poly.pdbx_strand_id
1 'polypeptide(L)'
;MASKFSTPTSFLFVVSALASCSNTGKIAVYWGQNGNEGTLAEACASGNYEYVIIAFLPTFGNGQTPMINLAARYNERSPEGSEL
;
A
#
# COMPACT_ATOMS: atom_id res chain seq x y z
N MET A 1 -51.43 -9.65 -2.53
CA MET A 1 -50.84 -10.22 -3.75
C MET A 1 -49.35 -9.93 -3.72
N ALA A 2 -48.50 -10.93 -3.51
CA ALA A 2 -47.05 -10.76 -3.51
C ALA A 2 -46.54 -11.05 -4.93
N SER A 3 -46.07 -10.02 -5.63
CA SER A 3 -45.40 -10.17 -6.91
C SER A 3 -44.05 -10.84 -6.68
N LYS A 4 -43.97 -12.14 -6.96
CA LYS A 4 -42.69 -12.86 -7.05
C LYS A 4 -41.94 -12.30 -8.25
N PHE A 5 -41.03 -11.36 -8.01
CA PHE A 5 -40.07 -10.89 -9.00
C PHE A 5 -39.14 -12.06 -9.33
N SER A 6 -39.48 -12.81 -10.38
CA SER A 6 -38.64 -13.87 -10.94
C SER A 6 -37.48 -13.20 -11.66
N THR A 7 -36.41 -12.89 -10.93
CA THR A 7 -35.20 -12.29 -11.50
C THR A 7 -34.67 -13.25 -12.58
N PRO A 8 -34.63 -12.87 -13.86
CA PRO A 8 -34.22 -13.77 -14.91
C PRO A 8 -32.73 -14.07 -14.72
N THR A 9 -32.38 -15.36 -14.61
CA THR A 9 -31.00 -15.86 -14.43
C THR A 9 -30.02 -15.24 -15.43
N SER A 10 -30.51 -14.91 -16.64
CA SER A 10 -29.76 -14.22 -17.69
C SER A 10 -29.21 -12.85 -17.24
N PHE A 11 -29.93 -12.10 -16.41
CA PHE A 11 -29.49 -10.78 -15.93
C PHE A 11 -28.30 -10.89 -14.96
N LEU A 12 -28.29 -11.92 -14.11
CA LEU A 12 -27.14 -12.23 -13.24
C LEU A 12 -25.89 -12.60 -14.05
N PHE A 13 -26.05 -13.38 -15.12
CA PHE A 13 -24.94 -13.72 -16.02
C PHE A 13 -24.36 -12.49 -16.72
N VAL A 14 -25.21 -11.56 -17.19
CA VAL A 14 -24.76 -10.32 -17.83
C VAL A 14 -24.00 -9.42 -16.85
N VAL A 15 -24.49 -9.24 -15.63
CA VAL A 15 -23.79 -8.44 -14.60
C VAL A 15 -22.44 -9.06 -14.22
N SER A 16 -22.37 -10.39 -14.12
CA SER A 16 -21.13 -11.11 -13.79
C SER A 16 -20.08 -11.02 -14.92
N ALA A 17 -20.52 -11.08 -16.18
CA ALA A 17 -19.65 -10.86 -17.33
C ALA A 17 -19.10 -9.42 -17.39
N LEU A 18 -19.93 -8.42 -17.10
CA LEU A 18 -19.51 -7.01 -17.06
C LEU A 18 -18.50 -6.74 -15.93
N ALA A 19 -18.70 -7.32 -14.74
CA ALA A 19 -17.77 -7.22 -13.61
C ALA A 19 -16.40 -7.87 -13.88
N SER A 20 -16.37 -8.89 -14.76
CA SER A 20 -15.13 -9.57 -15.14
C SER A 20 -14.31 -8.76 -16.17
N CYS A 21 -14.97 -7.91 -16.96
CA CYS A 21 -14.35 -7.02 -17.94
C CYS A 21 -13.96 -5.65 -17.38
N SER A 22 -14.38 -5.30 -16.17
CA SER A 22 -13.97 -4.06 -15.53
C SER A 22 -12.53 -4.15 -15.04
N ASN A 23 -11.65 -3.35 -15.64
CA ASN A 23 -10.28 -3.17 -15.17
C ASN A 23 -10.33 -2.32 -13.89
N THR A 24 -10.23 -2.97 -12.73
CA THR A 24 -10.15 -2.26 -11.46
C THR A 24 -8.91 -1.37 -11.44
N GLY A 25 -9.03 -0.17 -10.87
CA GLY A 25 -7.88 0.72 -10.71
C GLY A 25 -6.79 0.06 -9.87
N LYS A 26 -5.53 0.34 -10.20
CA LYS A 26 -4.39 -0.15 -9.43
C LYS A 26 -4.17 0.76 -8.23
N ILE A 27 -3.99 0.19 -7.05
CA ILE A 27 -3.77 0.94 -5.82
C ILE A 27 -2.28 1.09 -5.57
N ALA A 28 -1.84 2.33 -5.32
CA ALA A 28 -0.50 2.66 -4.87
C ALA A 28 -0.54 3.18 -3.44
N VAL A 29 0.45 2.82 -2.61
CA VAL A 29 0.57 3.29 -1.23
C VAL A 29 1.97 3.83 -0.96
N TYR A 30 2.08 4.85 -0.11
CA TYR A 30 3.36 5.29 0.45
C TYR A 30 3.65 4.52 1.74
N TRP A 31 4.87 4.01 1.88
CA TRP A 31 5.32 3.25 3.05
C TRP A 31 6.65 3.77 3.54
N GLY A 32 6.87 3.74 4.85
CA GLY A 32 8.15 4.04 5.47
C GLY A 32 8.15 5.28 6.35
N GLN A 33 7.00 5.87 6.69
CA GLN A 33 6.98 7.09 7.50
C GLN A 33 6.41 6.90 8.90
N ASN A 34 5.93 5.70 9.22
CA ASN A 34 5.47 5.36 10.55
C ASN A 34 5.94 3.95 10.95
N GLY A 35 6.54 3.84 12.14
CA GLY A 35 7.06 2.58 12.69
C GLY A 35 5.97 1.52 12.92
N ASN A 36 4.71 1.93 12.99
CA ASN A 36 3.55 1.05 13.19
C ASN A 36 2.88 0.59 11.88
N GLU A 37 3.44 0.89 10.71
CA GLU A 37 2.91 0.48 9.39
C GLU A 37 3.15 -1.00 9.05
N GLY A 38 3.89 -1.72 9.90
CA GLY A 38 4.41 -3.04 9.57
C GLY A 38 5.62 -2.98 8.63
N THR A 39 6.14 -4.16 8.29
CA THR A 39 7.27 -4.30 7.39
C THR A 39 6.85 -4.08 5.93
N LEU A 40 7.82 -3.76 5.06
CA LEU A 40 7.57 -3.64 3.62
C LEU A 40 7.07 -4.97 3.04
N ALA A 41 7.59 -6.09 3.55
CA ALA A 41 7.17 -7.43 3.16
C ALA A 41 5.69 -7.68 3.48
N GLU A 42 5.19 -7.24 4.64
CA GLU A 42 3.77 -7.34 5.00
C GLU A 42 2.89 -6.47 4.10
N ALA A 43 3.32 -5.25 3.77
CA ALA A 43 2.61 -4.39 2.83
C ALA A 43 2.46 -5.06 1.46
N CYS A 44 3.54 -5.65 0.93
CA CYS A 44 3.51 -6.40 -0.33
C CYS A 44 2.66 -7.68 -0.24
N ALA A 45 2.75 -8.42 0.86
CA ALA A 45 2.01 -9.67 1.06
C ALA A 45 0.50 -9.46 1.28
N SER A 46 0.07 -8.25 1.62
CA SER A 46 -1.35 -7.93 1.84
C SER A 46 -2.23 -8.15 0.61
N GLY A 47 -1.67 -8.10 -0.60
CA GLY A 47 -2.41 -8.17 -1.86
C GLY A 47 -3.28 -6.94 -2.16
N ASN A 48 -3.22 -5.90 -1.32
CA ASN A 48 -4.05 -4.70 -1.46
C ASN A 48 -3.46 -3.64 -2.41
N TYR A 49 -2.14 -3.71 -2.67
CA TYR A 49 -1.40 -2.68 -3.39
C TYR A 49 -0.66 -3.30 -4.56
N GLU A 50 -0.78 -2.68 -5.72
CA GLU A 50 0.04 -3.06 -6.89
C GLU A 50 1.37 -2.29 -6.89
N TYR A 51 1.41 -1.12 -6.24
CA TYR A 51 2.61 -0.32 -6.11
C TYR A 51 2.82 0.10 -4.65
N VAL A 52 4.04 -0.08 -4.15
CA VAL A 52 4.46 0.43 -2.85
C VAL A 52 5.59 1.44 -3.07
N ILE A 53 5.35 2.70 -2.72
CA ILE A 53 6.28 3.81 -2.87
C ILE A 53 7.01 4.01 -1.55
N ILE A 54 8.33 3.84 -1.56
CA ILE A 54 9.16 4.03 -0.37
C ILE A 54 9.32 5.54 -0.12
N ALA A 55 8.75 6.02 0.99
CA ALA A 55 8.83 7.40 1.44
C ALA A 55 9.73 7.49 2.69
N PHE A 56 10.70 8.42 2.77
CA PHE A 56 11.17 9.30 1.68
C PHE A 56 12.68 9.57 1.71
N LEU A 57 13.19 10.17 0.63
CA LEU A 57 14.56 10.68 0.51
C LEU A 57 14.57 12.20 0.80
N PRO A 58 14.58 12.63 2.08
CA PRO A 58 14.56 14.05 2.45
C PRO A 58 15.81 14.80 2.01
N THR A 59 16.95 14.12 2.03
CA THR A 59 18.26 14.76 1.87
C THR A 59 18.78 14.44 0.49
N PHE A 60 18.84 15.45 -0.37
CA PHE A 60 19.42 15.38 -1.71
C PHE A 60 19.74 16.79 -2.23
N GLY A 61 20.62 16.88 -3.23
CA GLY A 61 20.99 18.15 -3.88
C GLY A 61 22.09 18.93 -3.14
N ASN A 62 22.50 20.07 -3.72
CA ASN A 62 23.47 21.02 -3.13
C ASN A 62 24.78 20.38 -2.58
N GLY A 63 25.30 19.34 -3.23
CA GLY A 63 26.51 18.62 -2.78
C GLY A 63 26.31 17.76 -1.53
N GLN A 64 25.09 17.63 -1.02
CA GLN A 64 24.77 16.77 0.11
C GLN A 64 24.83 15.29 -0.31
N THR A 65 25.29 14.44 0.60
CA THR A 65 25.19 12.99 0.43
C THR A 65 23.71 12.58 0.55
N PRO A 66 23.13 11.91 -0.46
CA PRO A 66 21.73 11.52 -0.40
C PRO A 66 21.47 10.55 0.76
N MET A 67 20.40 10.79 1.53
CA MET A 67 20.06 9.97 2.69
C MET A 67 18.56 9.67 2.74
N ILE A 68 18.23 8.38 2.82
CA ILE A 68 16.86 7.90 2.99
C ILE A 68 16.46 7.98 4.46
N ASN A 69 15.23 8.41 4.72
CA ASN A 69 14.61 8.40 6.04
C ASN A 69 13.36 7.52 5.97
N LEU A 70 13.34 6.44 6.76
CA LEU A 70 12.23 5.47 6.80
C LEU A 70 11.52 5.45 8.16
N ALA A 71 11.46 6.62 8.80
CA ALA A 71 11.11 6.79 10.20
C ALA A 71 11.96 5.89 11.12
N ALA A 72 12.12 6.29 12.38
CA ALA A 72 12.68 5.37 13.34
C ALA A 72 11.64 4.25 13.56
N ARG A 73 11.96 3.02 13.17
CA ARG A 73 11.33 1.85 13.78
C ARG A 73 11.56 1.98 15.28
N TYR A 74 10.52 1.86 16.11
CA TYR A 74 10.69 1.82 17.57
C TYR A 74 11.29 0.47 17.96
N ASN A 75 12.56 0.29 17.60
CA ASN A 75 13.52 -0.66 18.15
C ASN A 75 14.88 -0.45 17.44
N GLU A 76 15.84 -0.03 18.26
CA GLU A 76 17.28 -0.17 18.06
C GLU A 76 17.99 0.82 17.11
N ARG A 77 18.23 2.01 17.66
CA ARG A 77 19.61 2.51 17.74
C ARG A 77 19.87 3.02 19.16
N SER A 78 20.47 2.15 19.99
CA SER A 78 21.21 2.63 21.16
C SER A 78 22.31 3.58 20.66
N PRO A 79 22.53 4.75 21.29
CA PRO A 79 23.66 5.59 20.96
C PRO A 79 24.94 4.96 21.55
N GLU A 80 25.60 4.10 20.80
CA GLU A 80 27.03 3.86 21.03
C GLU A 80 27.83 4.94 20.30
N GLY A 81 28.37 5.88 21.06
CA GLY A 81 29.29 6.90 20.54
C GLY A 81 29.20 8.27 21.19
N SER A 82 29.15 8.34 22.52
CA SER A 82 29.63 9.52 23.24
C SER A 82 31.08 9.26 23.68
N GLU A 83 32.01 9.33 22.73
CA GLU A 83 33.43 9.57 22.99
C GLU A 83 33.98 10.45 21.87
N LEU A 84 33.87 11.76 22.09
CA LEU A 84 34.79 12.89 21.90
C LEU A 84 33.94 14.18 21.95
#